data_AF-A0A820RGD0-F1
#
_entry.id   AF-A0A820RGD0-F1
#
_cell.length_a   1.000
_cell.length_b   1.000
_cell.length_c   1.000
_cell.angle_alpha   90.00
_cell.angle_beta   90.00
_cell.angle_gamma   90.00
#
_symmetry.space_group_name_H-M   'P 1'
#
loop_
_entity.id
_entity.type
_entity.pdbx_description
1 polymer ?
#
loop_
_entity_poly.entity_id
_entity_poly.type
_entity_poly.pdbx_seq_one_letter_code
_entity_poly.pdbx_strand_id
1 'polypeptide(L)'
;MLFGEPPFYSDTLKDTYAQIMKYGRNKIPLSFPDDTEVSDNAKDLLEKLLCPASNRLGKNGIDDFKKHPFFISINWNNLRQ
;
A
#
# COMPACT_ATOMS: atom_id res chain seq x y z
N MET A 1 8.29 -8.48 2.32
CA MET A 1 7.84 -7.24 1.66
C MET A 1 7.97 -7.43 0.15
N LEU A 2 7.20 -6.69 -0.66
CA LEU A 2 7.04 -6.99 -2.09
C LEU A 2 8.13 -6.39 -2.99
N PHE A 3 8.56 -5.15 -2.73
CA PHE A 3 9.43 -4.38 -3.64
C PHE A 3 10.85 -4.12 -3.09
N GLY A 4 11.19 -4.62 -1.90
CA GLY A 4 12.53 -4.48 -1.30
C GLY A 4 12.89 -3.08 -0.78
N GLU A 5 12.28 -2.02 -1.32
CA GLU A 5 12.56 -0.62 -1.00
C GLU A 5 11.29 0.15 -0.59
N PRO A 6 11.43 1.26 0.15
CA PRO A 6 10.29 2.10 0.49
C PRO A 6 9.76 2.88 -0.73
N PRO A 7 8.44 3.12 -0.83
CA PRO A 7 7.82 3.73 -2.02
C PRO A 7 8.17 5.22 -2.25
N PHE A 8 8.78 5.89 -1.27
CA PHE A 8 9.20 7.30 -1.34
C PHE A 8 10.68 7.44 -0.97
N TYR A 9 11.54 6.67 -1.64
CA TYR A 9 12.97 6.73 -1.42
C TYR A 9 13.61 7.93 -2.12
N SER A 10 14.57 8.56 -1.44
CA SER A 10 15.46 9.58 -1.99
C SER A 10 16.72 9.70 -1.12
N ASP A 11 17.80 10.23 -1.68
CA ASP A 11 19.07 10.46 -0.98
C ASP A 11 18.96 11.56 0.10
N THR A 12 17.94 12.42 0.02
CA THR A 12 17.73 13.51 0.98
C THR A 12 16.36 13.44 1.63
N LEU A 13 16.31 13.73 2.93
CA LEU A 13 15.06 13.81 3.70
C LEU A 13 14.06 14.78 3.07
N LYS A 14 14.54 15.93 2.58
CA LYS A 14 13.71 16.96 1.95
C LYS A 14 12.96 16.40 0.73
N ASP A 15 13.65 15.62 -0.09
CA ASP A 15 13.06 15.05 -1.29
C ASP A 15 12.10 13.90 -0.97
N THR A 16 12.42 13.05 0.01
CA THR A 16 11.47 12.07 0.57
C THR A 16 10.17 12.75 1.02
N TYR A 17 10.25 13.83 1.81
CA TYR A 17 9.06 14.58 2.23
C TYR A 17 8.32 15.18 1.04
N ALA A 18 9.04 15.73 0.05
CA ALA A 18 8.43 16.29 -1.14
C ALA A 18 7.67 15.24 -1.96
N GLN A 19 8.21 14.03 -2.10
CA GLN A 19 7.54 12.91 -2.78
C GLN A 19 6.26 12.49 -2.04
N ILE A 20 6.33 12.29 -0.71
CA ILE A 20 5.16 11.96 0.13
C ILE A 20 4.06 13.01 -0.03
N MET A 21 4.42 14.29 0.03
CA MET A 21 3.47 15.41 -0.07
C MET A 21 2.90 15.56 -1.49
N LYS A 22 3.69 15.32 -2.54
CA LYS A 22 3.20 15.30 -3.93
C LYS A 22 2.19 14.17 -4.12
N TYR A 23 2.53 12.98 -3.65
CA TYR A 23 1.65 11.81 -3.72
C TYR A 23 0.35 12.03 -2.95
N GLY A 24 0.43 12.45 -1.68
CA GLY A 24 -0.76 12.69 -0.83
C GLY A 24 -1.70 13.78 -1.34
N ARG A 25 -1.22 14.66 -2.24
CA ARG A 25 -2.03 15.67 -2.95
C ARG A 25 -2.51 15.19 -4.33
N ASN A 26 -2.40 13.89 -4.62
CA ASN A 26 -2.71 13.27 -5.90
C ASN A 26 -1.99 13.92 -7.10
N LYS A 27 -0.80 14.48 -6.88
CA LYS A 27 -0.02 15.13 -7.95
C LYS A 27 0.84 14.16 -8.75
N ILE A 28 1.09 12.97 -8.20
CA ILE A 28 1.82 11.87 -8.84
C ILE A 28 1.13 10.55 -8.46
N PRO A 29 1.03 9.57 -9.36
CA PRO A 29 0.55 8.23 -9.05
C PRO A 29 1.60 7.44 -8.25
N LEU A 30 1.18 6.32 -7.67
CA LEU A 30 2.10 5.34 -7.12
C LEU A 30 2.72 4.60 -8.30
N SER A 31 4.04 4.56 -8.37
CA SER A 31 4.75 3.83 -9.43
C SER A 31 5.19 2.48 -8.89
N PHE A 32 4.86 1.43 -9.62
CA PHE A 32 5.33 0.09 -9.36
C PHE A 32 6.40 -0.26 -10.39
N PRO A 33 7.58 -0.73 -9.98
CA PRO A 33 8.60 -1.24 -10.89
C PRO A 33 8.07 -2.40 -11.76
N ASP A 34 8.39 -2.38 -13.06
CA ASP A 34 7.98 -3.43 -14.01
C ASP A 34 8.79 -4.73 -13.87
N ASP A 35 9.95 -4.66 -13.21
CA ASP A 35 10.87 -5.78 -12.98
C ASP A 35 10.42 -6.69 -11.81
N THR A 36 9.36 -6.31 -11.09
CA THR A 36 8.86 -7.05 -9.94
C THR A 36 7.48 -7.63 -10.23
N GLU A 37 7.39 -8.96 -10.31
CA GLU A 37 6.12 -9.67 -10.45
C GLU A 37 5.31 -9.64 -9.15
N VAL A 38 4.34 -8.73 -9.10
CA VAL A 38 3.43 -8.55 -7.97
C VAL A 38 1.99 -8.62 -8.48
N SER A 39 1.15 -9.39 -7.78
CA SER A 39 -0.26 -9.56 -8.16
C SER A 39 -1.03 -8.25 -8.11
N ASP A 40 -2.05 -8.11 -8.98
CA ASP A 40 -2.90 -6.92 -9.02
C ASP A 40 -3.61 -6.69 -7.68
N ASN A 41 -4.00 -7.77 -6.99
CA ASN A 41 -4.59 -7.69 -5.65
C ASN A 41 -3.63 -7.05 -4.63
N ALA A 42 -2.32 -7.27 -4.77
CA ALA A 42 -1.33 -6.68 -3.88
C ALA A 42 -1.07 -5.20 -4.22
N LYS A 43 -1.05 -4.84 -5.51
CA LYS A 43 -0.96 -3.45 -5.97
C LYS A 43 -2.19 -2.65 -5.51
N ASP A 44 -3.39 -3.19 -5.70
CA ASP A 44 -4.67 -2.62 -5.22
C ASP A 44 -4.67 -2.41 -3.69
N LEU A 45 -4.15 -3.38 -2.92
CA LEU A 45 -3.99 -3.22 -1.47
C LEU A 45 -3.08 -2.04 -1.12
N LEU A 46 -1.95 -1.90 -1.81
CA LEU A 46 -1.00 -0.81 -1.58
C LEU A 46 -1.62 0.54 -1.91
N GLU A 47 -2.34 0.67 -3.03
CA GLU A 47 -3.04 1.91 -3.40
C GLU A 47 -4.13 2.30 -2.40
N LYS A 48 -4.88 1.32 -1.87
CA LYS A 48 -5.91 1.57 -0.84
C LYS A 48 -5.35 1.93 0.53
N LEU A 49 -4.07 1.63 0.80
CA LEU A 49 -3.38 2.00 2.03
C LEU A 49 -2.63 3.33 1.90
N LEU A 50 -1.93 3.49 0.79
CA LEU A 50 -1.22 4.70 0.41
C LEU A 50 -2.22 5.66 -0.22
N CYS A 51 -3.07 6.29 0.60
CA CYS A 51 -3.98 7.30 0.09
C CYS A 51 -4.31 8.32 1.19
N PRO A 52 -5.07 9.38 0.87
CA PRO A 52 -5.58 10.29 1.88
C PRO A 52 -6.30 9.53 3.01
N ALA A 53 -6.14 10.01 4.24
CA ALA A 53 -6.73 9.38 5.42
C ALA A 53 -8.26 9.24 5.34
N SER A 54 -8.93 10.08 4.55
CA SER A 54 -10.38 10.03 4.28
C SER A 54 -10.83 8.82 3.46
N ASN A 55 -9.93 8.14 2.73
CA ASN A 55 -10.26 7.01 1.86
C ASN A 55 -9.49 5.72 2.22
N ARG A 56 -8.57 5.81 3.20
CA ARG A 56 -7.68 4.70 3.57
C ARG A 56 -8.43 3.47 4.05
N LEU A 57 -8.03 2.30 3.55
CA LEU A 57 -8.49 1.00 4.02
C LEU A 57 -8.21 0.84 5.53
N GLY A 58 -9.17 0.26 6.26
CA GLY A 58 -9.06 0.04 7.71
C GLY A 58 -9.84 1.04 8.55
N LYS A 59 -10.63 1.92 7.93
CA LYS A 59 -11.56 2.82 8.65
C LYS A 59 -12.61 2.07 9.44
N ASN A 60 -13.05 0.93 8.92
CA ASN A 60 -13.99 0.04 9.61
C ASN A 60 -13.25 -1.05 10.39
N GLY A 61 -11.96 -0.85 10.68
CA GLY A 61 -11.11 -1.80 11.38
C GLY A 61 -10.71 -3.00 10.52
N ILE A 62 -10.52 -4.16 11.16
CA ILE A 62 -9.94 -5.35 10.54
C ILE A 62 -10.82 -5.95 9.43
N ASP A 63 -12.13 -5.73 9.46
CA ASP A 63 -13.06 -6.31 8.50
C ASP A 63 -12.84 -5.81 7.07
N ASP A 64 -12.31 -4.59 6.92
CA ASP A 64 -11.89 -4.05 5.62
C ASP A 64 -10.79 -4.91 4.98
N PHE A 65 -9.85 -5.40 5.80
CA PHE A 65 -8.74 -6.23 5.34
C PHE A 65 -9.19 -7.66 5.06
N LYS A 66 -10.03 -8.25 5.90
CA LYS A 66 -10.56 -9.60 5.69
C LYS A 66 -11.34 -9.75 4.38
N LYS A 67 -12.01 -8.68 3.95
CA LYS A 67 -12.77 -8.63 2.69
C LYS A 67 -11.91 -8.34 1.47
N HIS A 68 -10.65 -7.92 1.66
CA HIS A 68 -9.78 -7.55 0.55
C HIS A 68 -9.34 -8.80 -0.23
N PRO A 69 -9.41 -8.81 -1.58
CA PRO A 69 -9.02 -9.96 -2.39
C PRO A 69 -7.61 -10.48 -2.14
N PHE A 70 -6.68 -9.59 -1.77
CA PHE A 70 -5.32 -9.96 -1.37
C PHE A 70 -5.27 -10.99 -0.21
N PHE A 71 -6.22 -10.93 0.72
CA PHE A 71 -6.25 -11.81 1.90
C PHE A 71 -7.33 -12.89 1.84
N ILE A 72 -7.95 -13.14 0.66
CA ILE A 72 -9.12 -14.03 0.56
C ILE A 72 -8.84 -15.49 0.95
N SER A 73 -7.61 -15.96 0.76
CA SER A 73 -7.20 -17.33 1.09
C SER A 73 -6.77 -17.51 2.55
N ILE A 74 -6.73 -16.43 3.35
CA ILE A 74 -6.24 -16.49 4.72
C ILE A 74 -7.38 -16.89 5.68
N ASN A 75 -7.13 -17.96 6.44
CA ASN A 75 -7.96 -18.30 7.59
C ASN A 75 -7.53 -17.46 8.80
N TRP A 76 -8.18 -16.31 8.97
CA TRP A 76 -7.89 -15.36 10.05
C TRP A 76 -8.05 -15.94 11.46
N ASN A 77 -8.89 -16.96 11.65
CA ASN A 77 -9.10 -17.60 12.95
C ASN A 77 -7.95 -18.53 13.35
N ASN A 78 -7.10 -18.91 12.39
CA ASN A 78 -6.03 -19.88 12.60
C ASN A 78 -4.63 -19.34 12.26
N LEU A 79 -4.43 -18.02 12.33
CA LEU A 79 -3.19 -17.37 11.89
C LEU A 79 -1.95 -17.69 12.74
N ARG A 80 -2.12 -18.19 13.98
CA ARG A 80 -1.03 -18.35 14.96
C ARG A 80 -0.89 -19.77 15.54
N GLN A 81 -1.68 -20.74 15.08
CA GLN A 81 -1.48 -22.13 15.51
C GLN A 81 -0.20 -22.71 14.91
#